data_AF-A0A661C0I5-F1
#
_entry.id   AF-A0A661C0I5-F1
#
_cell.length_a   1.000
_cell.length_b   1.000
_cell.length_c   1.000
_cell.angle_alpha   90.00
_cell.angle_beta   90.00
_cell.angle_gamma   90.00
#
_symmetry.space_group_name_H-M   'P 1'
#
loop_
_entity.id
_entity.type
_entity.pdbx_description
1 polymer ?
#
loop_
_entity_poly.entity_id
_entity_poly.type
_entity_poly.pdbx_seq_one_letter_code
_entity_poly.pdbx_strand_id
1 'polypeptide(L)'
;MSLNRPILDDRTYAQIRNELISRIPVYAPEWTDHNASDPGITLIELFSFLGENLLYRFNQIPEATKLEFLRLLQIPLMPSQSAKAIVSFTTSELSGVKISKGSVVKAG
;
A
#
# COMPACT_ATOMS: atom_id res chain seq x y z
N MET A 1 -10.87 2.31 7.51
CA MET A 1 -10.27 3.48 6.84
C MET A 1 -8.91 3.03 6.31
N SER A 2 -8.73 2.91 4.99
CA SER A 2 -7.42 2.57 4.42
C SER A 2 -6.49 3.77 4.65
N LEU A 3 -5.35 3.53 5.30
CA LEU A 3 -4.28 4.52 5.37
C LEU A 3 -3.67 4.62 3.96
N ASN A 4 -3.76 5.79 3.32
CA ASN A 4 -3.01 6.05 2.10
C ASN A 4 -1.52 5.92 2.42
N ARG A 5 -0.86 4.94 1.79
CA ARG A 5 0.58 4.73 1.92
C ARG A 5 1.29 5.82 1.11
N PRO A 6 2.21 6.59 1.70
CA PRO A 6 2.97 7.57 0.94
C PRO A 6 3.87 6.84 -0.06
N ILE A 7 3.78 7.23 -1.32
CA ILE A 7 4.68 6.78 -2.38
C ILE A 7 5.85 7.76 -2.41
N LEU A 8 7.06 7.27 -2.18
CA LEU A 8 8.27 8.08 -2.14
C LEU A 8 8.81 8.35 -3.54
N ASP A 9 8.71 7.36 -4.43
CA ASP A 9 9.11 7.44 -5.83
C ASP A 9 8.30 6.41 -6.63
N ASP A 10 7.59 6.87 -7.65
CA ASP A 10 6.67 6.07 -8.48
C ASP A 10 7.19 5.82 -9.89
N ARG A 11 8.48 6.07 -10.15
CA ARG A 11 9.06 5.88 -11.48
C ARG A 11 8.94 4.42 -11.93
N THR A 12 8.34 4.28 -13.10
CA THR A 12 8.19 3.02 -13.83
C THR A 12 9.47 2.66 -14.57
N TYR A 13 9.58 1.39 -14.94
CA TYR A 13 10.60 0.88 -15.86
C TYR A 13 10.81 1.79 -17.07
N ALA A 14 9.73 2.19 -17.74
CA ALA A 14 9.79 2.97 -18.96
C ALA A 14 10.35 4.38 -18.69
N GLN A 15 9.97 5.00 -17.57
CA GLN A 15 10.50 6.30 -17.17
C GLN A 15 12.00 6.22 -16.87
N ILE A 16 12.43 5.21 -16.12
CA ILE A 16 13.85 5.00 -15.79
C ILE A 16 14.66 4.73 -17.07
N ARG A 17 14.19 3.83 -17.93
CA ARG A 17 14.84 3.49 -19.21
C ARG A 17 15.00 4.72 -20.09
N ASN A 18 13.92 5.49 -20.29
CA ASN A 18 13.95 6.67 -21.14
C ASN A 18 14.87 7.76 -20.56
N GLU A 19 14.87 7.92 -19.23
CA GLU A 19 15.77 8.83 -18.55
C GLU A 19 17.24 8.43 -18.77
N LEU A 20 17.58 7.15 -18.64
CA LEU A 20 18.94 6.64 -18.88
C LEU A 20 19.37 6.81 -20.34
N ILE A 21 18.49 6.50 -21.31
CA ILE A 21 18.79 6.72 -22.73
C ILE A 21 19.03 8.20 -23.03
N SER A 22 18.22 9.09 -22.44
CA SER A 22 18.37 10.55 -22.64
C SER A 22 19.71 11.10 -22.14
N ARG A 23 20.38 10.37 -21.24
CA ARG A 23 21.68 10.73 -20.66
C ARG A 23 22.86 10.23 -21.50
N ILE A 24 22.67 9.29 -22.43
CA ILE A 24 23.76 8.72 -23.25
C ILE A 24 24.59 9.81 -23.96
N PRO A 25 24.00 10.81 -24.65
CA PRO A 25 24.79 11.81 -25.37
C PRO A 25 25.70 12.66 -24.46
N VAL A 26 25.38 12.74 -23.17
CA VAL A 26 26.17 13.50 -22.19
C VAL A 26 27.35 12.69 -21.66
N TYR A 27 27.14 11.39 -21.39
CA TYR A 27 28.14 10.55 -20.72
C TYR A 27 28.94 9.65 -21.67
N ALA A 28 28.38 9.30 -22.82
CA ALA A 28 28.98 8.42 -23.82
C ALA A 28 28.60 8.89 -25.24
N PRO A 29 29.06 10.09 -25.67
CA PRO A 29 28.74 10.64 -26.98
C PRO A 29 29.21 9.76 -28.16
N GLU A 30 30.22 8.92 -27.95
CA GLU A 30 30.71 7.93 -28.92
C GLU A 30 29.76 6.74 -29.11
N TRP A 31 28.85 6.51 -28.17
CA TRP A 31 27.85 5.44 -28.27
C TRP A 31 26.67 5.93 -29.11
N THR A 32 26.67 5.59 -30.39
CA THR A 32 25.69 6.07 -31.38
C THR A 32 24.60 5.07 -31.73
N ASP A 33 24.81 3.78 -31.47
CA ASP A 33 23.81 2.73 -31.73
C ASP A 33 22.90 2.55 -30.51
N HIS A 34 21.66 3.03 -30.60
CA HIS A 34 20.66 2.91 -29.54
C HIS A 34 19.53 1.94 -29.91
N ASN A 35 19.77 1.02 -30.82
CA ASN A 35 18.78 0.01 -31.21
C ASN A 35 18.57 -1.03 -30.09
N ALA A 36 17.42 -1.71 -30.10
CA ALA A 36 17.12 -2.75 -29.11
C ALA A 36 18.09 -3.96 -29.17
N SER A 37 18.77 -4.17 -30.31
CA SER A 37 19.80 -5.19 -30.46
C SER A 37 21.14 -4.82 -29.83
N ASP A 38 21.34 -3.55 -29.46
CA ASP A 38 22.56 -3.09 -28.82
C ASP A 38 22.68 -3.70 -27.40
N PRO A 39 23.79 -4.39 -27.08
CA PRO A 39 23.97 -4.99 -25.75
C PRO A 39 23.98 -3.97 -24.60
N GLY A 40 24.44 -2.74 -24.84
CA GLY A 40 24.39 -1.65 -23.86
C GLY A 40 22.95 -1.21 -23.58
N ILE A 41 22.09 -1.15 -24.60
CA ILE A 41 20.65 -0.90 -24.42
C ILE A 41 20.03 -2.03 -23.61
N THR A 42 20.38 -3.29 -23.90
CA THR A 42 19.92 -4.45 -23.10
C THR A 42 20.32 -4.32 -21.62
N LEU A 43 21.53 -3.81 -21.32
CA LEU A 43 21.94 -3.53 -19.93
C LEU A 43 21.12 -2.41 -19.31
N ILE A 44 20.86 -1.31 -20.02
CA ILE A 44 19.99 -0.22 -19.54
C ILE A 44 18.60 -0.77 -19.18
N GLU A 45 18.04 -1.63 -20.02
CA GLU A 45 16.76 -2.29 -19.78
C GLU A 45 16.82 -3.17 -18.52
N LEU A 46 17.81 -4.03 -18.39
CA LEU A 46 18.01 -4.85 -17.19
C LEU A 46 18.09 -4.00 -15.92
N PHE A 47 18.89 -2.93 -15.93
CA PHE A 47 19.03 -2.05 -14.76
C PHE A 47 17.76 -1.23 -14.48
N SER A 48 17.01 -0.86 -15.52
CA SER A 48 15.71 -0.20 -15.34
C SER A 48 14.70 -1.11 -14.66
N PHE A 49 14.69 -2.40 -15.03
CA PHE A 49 13.86 -3.42 -14.38
C PHE A 49 14.27 -3.62 -12.92
N LEU A 50 15.57 -3.78 -12.65
CA LEU A 50 16.06 -3.90 -11.27
C LEU A 50 15.75 -2.64 -10.44
N GLY A 51 15.86 -1.45 -11.04
CA GLY A 51 15.54 -0.18 -10.43
C GLY A 51 14.07 -0.08 -10.00
N GLU A 52 13.14 -0.39 -10.89
CA GLU A 52 11.70 -0.40 -10.56
C GLU A 52 11.37 -1.37 -9.41
N ASN A 53 11.98 -2.57 -9.42
CA ASN A 53 11.82 -3.54 -8.34
C ASN A 53 12.36 -3.01 -6.99
N LEU A 54 13.47 -2.26 -7.00
CA LEU A 54 14.00 -1.61 -5.80
C LEU A 54 13.08 -0.48 -5.32
N LEU A 55 12.54 0.34 -6.23
CA LEU A 55 11.58 1.40 -5.88
C LEU A 55 10.32 0.83 -5.25
N TYR A 56 9.81 -0.30 -5.75
CA TYR A 56 8.69 -1.00 -5.12
C TYR A 56 8.96 -1.34 -3.65
N ARG A 57 10.15 -1.85 -3.33
CA ARG A 57 10.55 -2.16 -1.93
C ARG A 57 10.78 -0.90 -1.11
N PHE A 58 11.36 0.13 -1.72
CA PHE A 58 11.61 1.43 -1.07
C PHE A 58 10.30 2.07 -0.59
N ASN A 59 9.24 1.97 -1.40
CA ASN A 59 7.90 2.44 -1.04
C ASN A 59 7.24 1.69 0.13
N GLN A 60 7.81 0.58 0.62
CA GLN A 60 7.33 -0.12 1.83
C GLN A 60 7.97 0.40 3.13
N ILE A 61 9.06 1.17 3.03
CA ILE A 61 9.80 1.69 4.20
C ILE A 61 8.93 2.56 5.11
N PRO A 62 8.07 3.48 4.61
CA PRO A 62 7.26 4.32 5.49
C PRO A 62 6.33 3.52 6.41
N GLU A 63 5.74 2.43 5.90
CA GLU A 63 4.85 1.57 6.68
C GLU A 63 5.62 0.78 7.74
N ALA A 64 6.76 0.19 7.35
CA ALA A 64 7.64 -0.52 8.28
C ALA A 64 8.12 0.42 9.41
N THR A 65 8.56 1.62 9.03
CA THR A 65 9.04 2.65 9.97
C THR A 65 7.94 3.08 10.94
N LYS A 66 6.73 3.32 10.44
CA LYS A 66 5.57 3.65 11.29
C LYS A 66 5.31 2.54 12.32
N LEU A 67 5.36 1.28 11.91
CA LEU A 67 5.11 0.16 12.81
C LEU A 67 6.18 0.09 13.91
N GLU A 68 7.46 0.27 13.57
CA GLU A 68 8.52 0.30 14.57
C GLU A 68 8.37 1.48 15.54
N PHE A 69 8.00 2.67 15.07
CA PHE A 69 7.73 3.81 15.96
C PHE A 69 6.58 3.53 16.94
N LEU A 70 5.50 2.90 16.50
CA LEU A 70 4.41 2.51 17.40
C LEU A 70 4.87 1.51 18.46
N ARG A 71 5.75 0.57 18.10
CA ARG A 71 6.35 -0.37 19.06
C ARG A 71 7.25 0.33 20.06
N LEU A 72 8.08 1.28 19.62
CA LEU A 72 8.93 2.08 20.51
C LEU A 72 8.09 2.90 21.51
N LEU A 73 6.95 3.42 21.08
CA LEU A 73 5.99 4.13 21.93
C LEU A 73 5.13 3.20 22.79
N GLN A 74 5.34 1.89 22.73
CA GLN A 74 4.57 0.86 23.45
C GLN A 74 3.06 0.94 23.19
N ILE A 75 2.65 1.38 21.99
CA ILE A 75 1.25 1.46 21.60
C ILE A 75 0.80 0.07 21.12
N PRO A 76 -0.09 -0.63 21.83
CA PRO A 76 -0.53 -1.96 21.44
C PRO A 76 -1.52 -1.91 20.27
N LEU A 77 -1.65 -3.03 19.57
CA LEU A 77 -2.79 -3.22 18.67
C LEU A 77 -4.08 -3.21 19.49
N MET A 78 -5.08 -2.46 19.02
CA MET A 78 -6.38 -2.45 19.67
C MET A 78 -7.05 -3.83 19.45
N PRO A 79 -7.58 -4.46 20.53
CA PRO A 79 -8.30 -5.71 20.39
C PRO A 79 -9.57 -5.51 19.56
N SER A 80 -10.07 -6.59 18.99
CA SER A 80 -11.41 -6.58 18.40
C SER A 80 -12.43 -6.20 19.47
N GLN A 81 -13.37 -5.33 19.10
CA GLN A 81 -14.46 -4.92 19.99
C GLN A 81 -15.78 -5.43 19.45
N SER A 82 -16.67 -5.89 20.34
CA SER A 82 -18.02 -6.26 19.99
C SER A 82 -18.75 -5.07 19.36
N ALA A 83 -19.38 -5.28 18.22
CA ALA A 83 -20.24 -4.27 17.61
C ALA A 83 -21.38 -3.90 18.58
N LYS A 84 -21.74 -2.63 18.61
CA LYS A 84 -22.88 -2.11 19.37
C LYS A 84 -23.90 -1.58 18.38
N ALA A 85 -25.15 -1.95 18.56
CA ALA A 85 -26.26 -1.51 17.73
C ALA A 85 -27.48 -1.22 18.62
N ILE A 86 -28.37 -0.37 18.11
CA ILE A 86 -29.68 -0.14 18.71
C ILE A 86 -30.67 -1.00 17.93
N VAL A 87 -31.50 -1.74 18.64
CA VAL A 87 -32.57 -2.57 18.07
C VAL A 87 -33.91 -2.07 18.58
N SER A 88 -34.94 -2.16 17.73
CA SER A 88 -36.31 -1.82 18.09
C SER A 88 -37.15 -3.09 18.13
N PHE A 89 -38.02 -3.19 19.12
CA PHE A 89 -38.97 -4.29 19.28
C PHE A 89 -40.39 -3.72 19.21
N THR A 90 -41.28 -4.47 18.58
CA THR A 90 -42.72 -4.17 18.56
C THR A 90 -43.48 -5.32 19.20
N THR A 91 -44.64 -5.03 19.78
CA THR A 91 -45.51 -6.02 20.43
C THR A 91 -46.97 -5.73 20.12
N SER A 92 -47.77 -6.78 20.00
CA SER A 92 -49.24 -6.71 19.90
C SER A 92 -49.93 -6.74 21.26
N GLU A 93 -49.23 -7.12 22.33
CA GLU A 93 -49.75 -7.11 23.70
C GLU A 93 -49.87 -5.67 24.21
N LEU A 94 -51.09 -5.22 24.49
CA LEU A 94 -51.38 -3.86 24.97
C LEU A 94 -50.72 -3.54 26.32
N SER A 95 -50.50 -4.57 27.15
CA SER A 95 -49.82 -4.45 28.44
C SER A 95 -48.30 -4.32 28.33
N GLY A 96 -47.75 -4.51 27.12
CA GLY A 96 -46.31 -4.53 26.86
C GLY A 96 -45.63 -5.83 27.35
N VAL A 97 -44.50 -6.16 26.75
CA VAL A 97 -43.68 -7.33 27.13
C VAL A 97 -42.34 -6.86 27.67
N LYS A 98 -41.94 -7.37 28.85
CA LYS A 98 -40.62 -7.08 29.43
C LYS A 98 -39.55 -7.93 28.74
N ILE A 99 -38.47 -7.29 28.31
CA ILE A 99 -37.27 -7.97 27.79
C ILE A 99 -36.16 -7.85 28.83
N SER A 100 -35.65 -8.99 29.29
CA SER A 100 -34.61 -9.03 30.31
C SER A 100 -33.24 -8.69 29.74
N LYS A 101 -32.37 -8.10 30.59
CA LYS A 101 -30.95 -7.92 30.24
C LYS A 101 -30.32 -9.29 29.95
N GLY A 102 -29.60 -9.40 28.83
CA GLY A 102 -29.00 -10.66 28.37
C GLY A 102 -29.85 -11.43 27.37
N SER A 103 -31.04 -10.93 27.00
CA SER A 103 -31.78 -11.46 25.85
C SER A 103 -30.92 -11.42 24.58
N VAL A 104 -30.91 -12.54 23.84
CA VAL A 104 -30.07 -12.71 22.66
C VAL A 104 -30.86 -12.31 21.41
N VAL A 105 -30.32 -11.36 20.65
CA VAL A 105 -30.79 -11.02 19.31
C VAL A 105 -29.75 -11.50 18.31
N LYS A 106 -30.19 -12.15 17.23
CA LYS A 106 -29.33 -12.57 16.13
C LYS A 106 -29.64 -11.73 14.90
N ALA A 107 -28.61 -11.19 14.28
CA ALA A 107 -28.68 -10.49 13.00
C ALA A 107 -27.54 -11.01 12.13
N GLY A 108 -27.82 -11.30 10.86
CA GLY A 108 -26.90 -11.89 9.89
C GLY A 108 -27.10 -11.23 8.53
#